data_AF-G3BKV1-F1
#
_entry.id   AF-G3BKV1-F1
#
_cell.length_a   1.000
_cell.length_b   1.000
_cell.length_c   1.000
_cell.angle_alpha   90.00
_cell.angle_beta   90.00
_cell.angle_gamma   90.00
#
_symmetry.space_group_name_H-M   'P 1'
#
loop_
_entity.id
_entity.type
_entity.pdbx_description
1 polymer ?
#
loop_
_entity_poly.entity_id
_entity_poly.type
_entity_poly.pdbx_seq_one_letter_code
_entity_poly.pdbx_strand_id
1 'polypeptide(L)'
;GEFEAGISKNGQTREHALLAFTLGVKQLIVGVNKMDSTEPPYSEPRFEEIKKEVSSYIKKIGYNPAAVAFVPISGWHGDNML
;
A
#
# COMPACT_ATOMS: atom_id res chain seq x y z
N GLY A 1 -11.00 3.03 -9.27
CA GLY A 1 -10.21 4.11 -8.67
C GLY A 1 -8.74 3.90 -8.96
N GLU A 2 -7.91 4.83 -8.50
CA GLU A 2 -6.45 4.78 -8.70
C GLU A 2 -5.81 3.54 -8.07
N PHE A 3 -6.35 3.10 -6.93
CA PHE A 3 -5.92 1.89 -6.22
C PHE A 3 -6.10 0.61 -7.07
N GLU A 4 -7.29 0.42 -7.65
CA GLU A 4 -7.63 -0.78 -8.42
C GLU A 4 -6.75 -0.91 -9.68
N ALA A 5 -6.39 0.22 -10.29
CA ALA A 5 -5.47 0.25 -11.42
C ALA A 5 -4.06 -0.19 -11.01
N GLY A 6 -3.56 0.31 -9.88
CA GLY A 6 -2.22 0.00 -9.35
C GLY A 6 -2.06 -1.46 -8.89
N ILE A 7 -3.13 -2.07 -8.36
CA ILE A 7 -3.16 -3.47 -7.92
C ILE A 7 -3.69 -4.41 -9.01
N SER A 8 -3.92 -3.95 -10.24
CA SER A 8 -4.35 -4.82 -11.35
C SER A 8 -3.22 -5.78 -11.79
N LYS A 9 -3.52 -6.77 -12.65
CA LYS A 9 -2.50 -7.71 -13.17
C LYS A 9 -1.34 -7.00 -13.87
N ASN A 10 -1.62 -5.88 -14.54
CA ASN A 10 -0.62 -5.04 -15.21
C ASN A 10 -0.27 -3.79 -14.38
N GLY A 11 -0.65 -3.80 -13.11
CA GLY A 11 -0.50 -2.67 -12.21
C GLY A 11 0.93 -2.52 -11.74
N GLN A 12 1.46 -1.31 -11.82
CA GLN A 12 2.84 -1.00 -11.49
C GLN A 12 3.18 -1.26 -10.01
N THR A 13 2.23 -1.09 -9.09
CA THR A 13 2.47 -1.33 -7.66
C THR A 13 2.86 -2.78 -7.37
N ARG A 14 2.29 -3.71 -8.16
CA ARG A 14 2.61 -5.13 -8.05
C ARG A 14 4.03 -5.43 -8.53
N GLU A 15 4.37 -4.92 -9.70
CA GLU A 15 5.69 -5.09 -10.31
C GLU A 15 6.80 -4.54 -9.41
N HIS A 16 6.63 -3.32 -8.88
CA HIS A 16 7.62 -2.72 -7.98
C HIS A 16 7.83 -3.52 -6.69
N ALA A 17 6.77 -4.05 -6.07
CA ALA A 17 6.90 -4.86 -4.86
C ALA A 17 7.63 -6.18 -5.11
N LEU A 18 7.39 -6.80 -6.27
CA LEU A 18 8.11 -8.00 -6.70
C LEU A 18 9.58 -7.69 -6.98
N LEU A 19 9.87 -6.62 -7.72
CA LEU A 19 11.25 -6.19 -8.04
C LEU A 19 12.03 -5.85 -6.77
N ALA A 20 11.42 -5.16 -5.80
CA ALA A 20 12.07 -4.87 -4.52
C ALA A 20 12.47 -6.16 -3.79
N PHE A 21 11.60 -7.17 -3.81
CA PHE A 21 11.87 -8.46 -3.16
C PHE A 21 13.00 -9.22 -3.86
N THR A 22 12.98 -9.28 -5.20
CA THR A 22 14.01 -9.98 -5.98
C THR A 22 15.39 -9.31 -5.87
N LEU A 23 15.44 -7.99 -5.65
CA LEU A 23 16.66 -7.24 -5.38
C LEU A 23 17.16 -7.36 -3.92
N GLY A 24 16.46 -8.09 -3.06
CA GLY A 24 16.89 -8.38 -1.70
C GLY A 24 16.46 -7.35 -0.65
N VAL A 25 15.49 -6.47 -0.96
CA VAL A 25 14.90 -5.56 0.02
C VAL A 25 14.04 -6.37 0.99
N LYS A 26 14.49 -6.48 2.25
CA LYS A 26 13.79 -7.28 3.28
C LYS A 26 12.79 -6.48 4.10
N GLN A 27 13.01 -5.16 4.22
CA GLN A 27 12.14 -4.25 4.97
C GLN A 27 11.25 -3.49 4.00
N LEU A 28 9.95 -3.52 4.23
CA LEU A 28 8.96 -2.85 3.41
C LEU A 28 8.02 -2.03 4.30
N ILE A 29 7.73 -0.80 3.87
CA ILE A 29 6.71 0.06 4.45
C ILE A 29 5.73 0.40 3.34
N VAL A 30 4.43 0.34 3.63
CA VAL A 30 3.36 0.68 2.68
C VAL A 30 2.71 1.98 3.13
N GLY A 31 2.95 3.05 2.36
CA GLY A 31 2.22 4.31 2.49
C GLY A 31 0.94 4.28 1.66
N VAL A 32 -0.22 4.35 2.30
CA VAL A 32 -1.51 4.51 1.62
C VAL A 32 -1.78 6.00 1.45
N ASN A 33 -1.48 6.53 0.27
CA ASN A 33 -1.52 7.97 0.00
C ASN A 33 -2.92 8.46 -0.44
N LYS A 34 -3.11 9.78 -0.43
CA LYS A 34 -4.35 10.50 -0.80
C LYS A 34 -5.55 10.14 0.08
N MET A 35 -5.31 9.84 1.36
CA MET A 35 -6.40 9.52 2.30
C MET A 35 -7.39 10.68 2.50
N ASP A 36 -6.96 11.92 2.27
CA ASP A 36 -7.82 13.11 2.23
C ASP A 36 -8.88 13.06 1.12
N SER A 37 -8.61 12.33 0.03
CA SER A 37 -9.47 12.24 -1.16
C SER A 37 -10.37 11.01 -1.17
N THR A 38 -10.39 10.20 -0.10
CA THR A 38 -11.35 9.10 0.02
C THR A 38 -12.77 9.64 0.24
N GLU A 39 -13.79 8.82 -0.02
CA GLU A 39 -15.19 9.17 0.28
C GLU A 39 -15.73 8.22 1.37
N PRO A 40 -15.98 8.71 2.60
CA PRO A 40 -15.65 10.04 3.15
C PRO A 40 -14.13 10.27 3.30
N PRO A 41 -13.65 11.52 3.46
CA PRO A 41 -12.23 11.80 3.71
C PRO A 41 -11.71 11.02 4.92
N TYR A 42 -10.50 10.47 4.81
CA TYR A 42 -9.86 9.63 5.82
C TYR A 42 -10.70 8.41 6.23
N SER A 43 -11.33 7.76 5.25
CA SER A 43 -12.18 6.58 5.47
C SER A 43 -11.37 5.37 5.96
N GLU A 44 -11.54 5.02 7.23
CA GLU A 44 -10.97 3.81 7.82
C GLU A 44 -11.40 2.52 7.08
N PRO A 45 -12.68 2.32 6.70
CA PRO A 45 -13.08 1.15 5.92
C PRO A 45 -12.29 1.01 4.61
N ARG A 46 -12.02 2.12 3.93
CA ARG A 46 -11.24 2.13 2.69
C ARG A 46 -9.78 1.77 2.93
N PHE A 47 -9.20 2.28 4.01
CA PHE A 47 -7.83 1.94 4.39
C PHE A 47 -7.69 0.44 4.73
N GLU A 48 -8.61 -0.11 5.53
CA GLU A 48 -8.59 -1.53 5.91
C GLU A 48 -8.81 -2.47 4.71
N GLU A 49 -9.65 -2.09 3.74
CA GLU A 49 -9.79 -2.79 2.46
C GLU A 49 -8.44 -2.85 1.71
N ILE A 50 -7.80 -1.70 1.51
CA ILE A 50 -6.50 -1.58 0.83
C ILE A 50 -5.44 -2.41 1.54
N LYS A 51 -5.34 -2.26 2.87
CA LYS A 51 -4.39 -3.00 3.71
C LYS A 51 -4.57 -4.50 3.58
N LYS A 52 -5.80 -5.00 3.58
CA LYS A 52 -6.11 -6.44 3.42
C LYS A 52 -5.67 -6.96 2.04
N GLU A 53 -5.98 -6.23 0.98
CA GLU A 53 -5.60 -6.64 -0.39
C GLU A 53 -4.09 -6.63 -0.60
N VAL A 54 -3.42 -5.55 -0.18
CA VAL A 54 -1.97 -5.44 -0.29
C VAL A 54 -1.28 -6.47 0.58
N SER A 55 -1.76 -6.71 1.81
CA SER A 55 -1.24 -7.77 2.69
C SER A 55 -1.31 -9.16 2.06
N SER A 56 -2.43 -9.49 1.40
CA SER A 56 -2.58 -10.75 0.67
C SER A 56 -1.60 -10.86 -0.49
N TYR A 57 -1.35 -9.76 -1.18
CA TYR A 57 -0.42 -9.71 -2.31
C TYR A 57 1.04 -9.84 -1.89
N ILE A 58 1.52 -9.05 -0.93
CA ILE A 58 2.91 -9.11 -0.46
C ILE A 58 3.26 -10.47 0.18
N LYS A 59 2.27 -11.13 0.79
CA LYS A 59 2.41 -12.52 1.29
C LYS A 59 2.70 -13.51 0.16
N LYS A 60 2.11 -13.31 -1.02
CA LYS A 60 2.37 -14.15 -2.21
C LYS A 60 3.75 -13.90 -2.81
N ILE A 61 4.26 -12.66 -2.71
CA ILE A 61 5.63 -12.32 -3.14
C ILE A 61 6.67 -12.98 -2.22
N GLY A 62 6.41 -13.03 -0.92
CA GLY A 62 7.30 -13.62 0.08
C GLY A 62 7.59 -12.74 1.29
N TYR A 63 7.04 -11.54 1.36
CA TYR A 63 7.13 -10.70 2.56
C TYR A 63 6.25 -11.25 3.69
N ASN A 64 6.66 -11.02 4.93
CA ASN A 64 5.83 -11.26 6.11
C ASN A 64 4.91 -10.06 6.37
N PRO A 65 3.58 -10.16 6.18
CA PRO A 65 2.68 -9.03 6.37
C PRO A 65 2.68 -8.47 7.79
N ALA A 66 2.99 -9.29 8.80
CA ALA A 66 3.07 -8.84 10.19
C ALA A 66 4.28 -7.93 10.47
N ALA A 67 5.30 -7.97 9.61
CA ALA A 67 6.49 -7.13 9.70
C ALA A 67 6.42 -5.87 8.83
N VAL A 68 5.35 -5.70 8.05
CA VAL A 68 5.18 -4.56 7.14
C VAL A 68 4.24 -3.55 7.78
N ALA A 69 4.75 -2.34 7.99
CA ALA A 69 3.95 -1.23 8.49
C ALA A 69 3.09 -0.65 7.36
N PHE A 70 1.81 -0.41 7.66
CA PHE A 70 0.87 0.30 6.79
C PHE A 70 0.57 1.65 7.42
N VAL A 71 0.87 2.72 6.69
CA VAL A 71 0.71 4.09 7.19
C VAL A 71 -0.26 4.84 6.26
N PRO A 72 -1.42 5.29 6.74
CA PRO A 72 -2.26 6.20 5.96
C PRO A 72 -1.57 7.56 5.90
N ILE A 73 -1.35 8.11 4.70
CA ILE A 73 -0.69 9.40 4.51
C ILE A 73 -1.48 10.31 3.57
N SER A 74 -1.26 11.61 3.70
CA SER A 74 -1.62 12.59 2.67
C SER A 74 -0.36 13.35 2.27
N GLY A 75 0.16 13.08 1.08
CA GLY A 75 1.29 13.83 0.54
C GLY A 75 0.97 15.30 0.26
N TRP A 76 -0.32 15.67 0.17
CA TRP A 76 -0.74 17.05 -0.04
C TRP A 76 -0.78 17.86 1.26
N HIS A 77 -1.38 17.30 2.31
CA HIS A 77 -1.51 17.97 3.61
C HIS A 77 -0.30 17.74 4.53
N GLY A 78 0.54 16.73 4.23
CA GLY A 78 1.68 16.36 5.06
C GLY A 78 1.32 15.42 6.21
N ASP A 79 0.15 14.79 6.19
CA ASP A 79 -0.32 13.95 7.28
C ASP A 79 0.53 12.67 7.44
N ASN A 80 0.88 12.35 8.70
CA ASN A 80 1.64 11.17 9.11
C ASN A 80 3.02 11.04 8.45
N MET A 81 3.67 12.17 8.13
CA MET A 81 5.00 12.23 7.50
C MET A 81 6.15 12.64 8.45
N LEU A 82 5.85 12.98 9.71
CA LEU A 82 6.81 13.39 10.74
C LEU A 82 6.55 12.69 12.07
#